data_AF-A0A263DFX0-F1
#
_entry.id   AF-A0A263DFX0-F1
#
_cell.length_a   1.000
_cell.length_b   1.000
_cell.length_c   1.000
_cell.angle_alpha   90.00
_cell.angle_beta   90.00
_cell.angle_gamma   90.00
#
_symmetry.space_group_name_H-M   'P 1'
#
loop_
_entity.id
_entity.type
_entity.pdbx_description
1 polymer ?
#
loop_
_entity_poly.entity_id
_entity_poly.type
_entity_poly.pdbx_seq_one_letter_code
_entity_poly.pdbx_strand_id
1 'polypeptide(L)'
;MAAPNPLSDQDLEAARAELSAGKPVTVWFTPAAVGVPAGGSAKLIAIDDTAEGDFIQIRPAGTRDTMFCSPGELTRTRPPRKRAGSASAPAPEPAKGPESAKRPEPAKRATPAPAPPAPVPAEPARPAEPPAAEKRPERPRAAGRTPRPPAEVTVTLNASPDGEWTVEVMTGKKRSVKATPVQAGDVAKAARALPSEVAEAIESSLEAARLRQVDRVERLRAELDAAQRALQELS
;
A
#
# COMPACT_ATOMS: atom_id res chain seq x y z
N MET A 1 11.99 -37.61 -7.95
CA MET A 1 11.79 -36.15 -7.86
C MET A 1 10.49 -35.94 -7.11
N ALA A 2 10.53 -35.51 -5.85
CA ALA A 2 9.32 -35.23 -5.09
C ALA A 2 8.83 -33.83 -5.48
N ALA A 3 7.59 -33.72 -5.97
CA ALA A 3 6.93 -32.43 -6.16
C ALA A 3 6.84 -31.74 -4.78
N PRO A 4 7.06 -30.40 -4.69
CA PRO A 4 6.82 -29.70 -3.45
C PRO A 4 5.33 -29.87 -3.10
N ASN A 5 5.05 -30.45 -1.93
CA ASN A 5 3.67 -30.62 -1.49
C ASN A 5 3.10 -29.22 -1.24
N PRO A 6 2.03 -28.83 -1.96
CA PRO A 6 1.39 -27.54 -1.71
C PRO A 6 0.83 -27.50 -0.28
N LEU A 7 0.62 -26.29 0.25
CA LEU A 7 -0.07 -26.13 1.52
C LEU A 7 -1.44 -26.80 1.45
N SER A 8 -1.64 -27.83 2.27
CA SER A 8 -2.92 -28.54 2.39
C SER A 8 -3.86 -27.77 3.32
N ASP A 9 -5.15 -28.05 3.27
CA ASP A 9 -6.17 -27.34 4.08
C ASP A 9 -5.86 -27.41 5.59
N GLN A 10 -5.36 -28.55 6.08
CA GLN A 10 -4.91 -28.71 7.47
C GLN A 10 -3.71 -27.80 7.81
N ASP A 11 -2.82 -27.57 6.86
CA ASP A 11 -1.68 -26.67 7.05
C ASP A 11 -2.14 -25.21 7.08
N LEU A 12 -3.20 -24.87 6.33
CA LEU A 12 -3.83 -23.54 6.36
C LEU A 12 -4.51 -23.28 7.70
N GLU A 13 -5.27 -24.25 8.23
CA GLU A 13 -5.88 -24.13 9.57
C GLU A 13 -4.82 -23.96 10.67
N ALA A 14 -3.75 -24.76 10.61
CA ALA A 14 -2.64 -24.63 11.54
C ALA A 14 -1.93 -23.26 11.42
N ALA A 15 -1.70 -22.80 10.19
CA ALA A 15 -1.09 -21.50 9.94
C ALA A 15 -1.98 -20.33 10.38
N ARG A 16 -3.31 -20.46 10.24
CA ARG A 16 -4.31 -19.51 10.75
C ARG A 16 -4.28 -19.43 12.27
N ALA A 17 -4.26 -20.57 12.95
CA ALA A 17 -4.18 -20.64 14.40
C ALA A 17 -2.87 -20.01 14.94
N GLU A 18 -1.75 -20.25 14.27
CA GLU A 18 -0.46 -19.65 14.62
C GLU A 18 -0.43 -18.14 14.38
N LEU A 19 -1.00 -17.68 13.26
CA LEU A 19 -1.11 -16.26 12.94
C LEU A 19 -2.04 -15.53 13.93
N SER A 20 -3.17 -16.12 14.32
CA SER A 20 -4.04 -15.61 15.37
C SER A 20 -3.37 -15.61 16.75
N ALA A 21 -2.43 -16.52 16.99
CA ALA A 21 -1.58 -16.53 18.18
C ALA A 21 -0.40 -15.52 18.09
N GLY A 22 -0.32 -14.71 17.02
CA GLY A 22 0.73 -13.73 16.80
C GLY A 22 2.09 -14.31 16.41
N LYS A 23 2.15 -15.60 16.04
CA LYS A 23 3.38 -16.27 15.63
C LYS A 23 3.60 -16.11 14.13
N PRO A 24 4.77 -15.63 13.67
CA PRO A 24 5.04 -15.48 12.25
C PRO A 24 5.31 -16.85 11.60
N VAL A 25 4.44 -17.25 10.68
CA VAL A 25 4.60 -18.50 9.90
C VAL A 25 5.51 -18.23 8.70
N THR A 26 6.55 -19.04 8.51
CA THR A 26 7.43 -18.96 7.34
C THR A 26 7.01 -20.00 6.30
N VAL A 27 6.81 -19.55 5.07
CA VAL A 27 6.43 -20.38 3.92
C VAL A 27 7.45 -20.20 2.79
N TRP A 28 7.51 -21.15 1.87
CA TRP A 28 8.37 -21.09 0.69
C TRP A 28 7.55 -21.12 -0.59
N PHE A 29 8.00 -20.39 -1.61
CA PHE A 29 7.39 -20.39 -2.93
C PHE A 29 7.70 -21.68 -3.69
N THR A 30 6.68 -22.28 -4.28
CA THR A 30 6.81 -23.39 -5.22
C THR A 30 7.10 -22.86 -6.64
N PRO A 31 7.49 -23.72 -7.61
CA PRO A 31 7.62 -23.33 -9.01
C PRO A 31 6.30 -22.90 -9.69
N ALA A 32 5.16 -23.15 -9.05
CA ALA A 32 3.86 -22.69 -9.53
C ALA A 32 3.60 -21.20 -9.18
N ALA A 33 4.38 -20.62 -8.27
CA ALA A 33 4.23 -19.23 -7.86
C ALA A 33 4.51 -18.27 -9.02
N VAL A 34 3.50 -17.48 -9.39
CA VAL A 34 3.64 -16.49 -10.47
C VAL A 34 4.46 -15.28 -9.98
N GLY A 35 5.51 -14.91 -10.73
CA GLY A 35 6.27 -13.67 -10.50
C GLY A 35 7.38 -13.72 -9.45
N VAL A 36 7.64 -14.88 -8.81
CA VAL A 36 8.71 -15.03 -7.79
C VAL A 36 9.55 -16.29 -8.07
N PRO A 37 10.89 -16.24 -7.91
CA PRO A 37 11.72 -17.43 -8.08
C PRO A 37 11.38 -18.51 -7.04
N ALA A 38 11.18 -19.73 -7.53
CA ALA A 38 10.94 -20.90 -6.70
C ALA A 38 12.01 -21.05 -5.59
N GLY A 39 11.56 -21.35 -4.37
CA GLY A 39 12.42 -21.49 -3.20
C GLY A 39 12.74 -20.17 -2.48
N GLY A 40 12.13 -19.05 -2.86
CA GLY A 40 12.08 -17.86 -2.01
C GLY A 40 11.32 -18.14 -0.72
N SER A 41 11.76 -17.59 0.41
CA SER A 41 11.00 -17.65 1.67
C SER A 41 10.11 -16.42 1.78
N ALA A 42 8.90 -16.57 2.31
CA ALA A 42 8.00 -15.49 2.66
C ALA A 42 7.46 -15.67 4.08
N LYS A 43 7.04 -14.58 4.70
CA LYS A 43 6.31 -14.59 5.97
C LYS A 43 4.83 -14.42 5.70
N LEU A 44 4.02 -15.26 6.33
CA LEU A 44 2.57 -15.17 6.28
C LEU A 44 2.08 -13.95 7.05
N ILE A 45 1.15 -13.18 6.48
CA ILE A 45 0.54 -11.98 7.08
C ILE A 45 -0.94 -12.18 7.36
N ALA A 46 -1.69 -12.75 6.40
CA ALA A 46 -3.11 -13.01 6.51
C ALA A 46 -3.51 -14.21 5.63
N ILE A 47 -4.60 -14.86 5.99
CA ILE A 47 -5.26 -15.90 5.20
C ILE A 47 -6.71 -15.44 5.01
N ASP A 48 -7.12 -15.23 3.76
CA ASP A 48 -8.44 -14.78 3.38
C ASP A 48 -9.13 -15.87 2.53
N ASP A 49 -10.14 -16.52 3.12
CA ASP A 49 -11.02 -17.46 2.44
C ASP A 49 -12.17 -16.69 1.79
N THR A 50 -11.93 -16.06 0.64
CA THR A 50 -12.99 -15.38 -0.11
C THR A 50 -13.60 -16.36 -1.11
N ALA A 51 -14.92 -16.30 -1.34
CA ALA A 51 -15.65 -17.23 -2.20
C ALA A 51 -15.16 -17.32 -3.67
N GLU A 52 -14.25 -16.44 -4.10
CA GLU A 52 -13.58 -16.43 -5.41
C GLU A 52 -12.21 -17.15 -5.44
N GLY A 53 -11.74 -17.67 -4.30
CA GLY A 53 -10.51 -18.44 -4.18
C GLY A 53 -9.83 -18.25 -2.83
N ASP A 54 -9.10 -19.27 -2.39
CA ASP A 54 -8.31 -19.19 -1.16
C ASP A 54 -7.08 -18.30 -1.43
N PHE A 55 -7.05 -17.10 -0.84
CA PHE A 55 -5.97 -16.14 -1.03
C PHE A 55 -5.17 -15.95 0.25
N ILE A 56 -3.85 -16.05 0.12
CA ILE A 56 -2.91 -15.98 1.21
C ILE A 56 -2.03 -14.75 1.05
N GLN A 57 -2.09 -13.87 2.04
CA GLN A 57 -1.30 -12.66 2.06
C GLN A 57 0.06 -12.92 2.70
N ILE A 58 1.14 -12.66 1.98
CA ILE A 58 2.51 -12.95 2.40
C ILE A 58 3.46 -11.76 2.16
N ARG A 59 4.59 -11.77 2.85
CA ARG A 59 5.72 -10.86 2.64
C ARG A 59 6.96 -11.64 2.19
N PRO A 60 7.37 -11.55 0.91
CA PRO A 60 8.59 -12.17 0.43
C PRO A 60 9.83 -11.67 1.19
N ALA A 61 10.80 -12.56 1.43
CA ALA A 61 12.08 -12.19 2.02
C ALA A 61 12.90 -11.33 1.04
N GLY A 62 13.25 -10.11 1.45
CA GLY A 62 13.96 -9.14 0.63
C GLY A 62 13.13 -7.90 0.29
N THR A 63 11.80 -7.98 0.43
CA THR A 63 10.89 -6.88 0.14
C THR A 63 9.94 -6.65 1.33
N ARG A 64 9.52 -5.40 1.56
CA ARG A 64 8.48 -5.09 2.56
C ARG A 64 7.07 -5.16 1.98
N ASP A 65 6.97 -5.35 0.66
CA ASP A 65 5.73 -5.40 -0.08
C ASP A 65 4.96 -6.68 0.23
N THR A 66 3.66 -6.50 0.27
CA THR A 66 2.69 -7.55 0.57
C THR A 66 2.18 -8.13 -0.75
N MET A 67 2.16 -9.45 -0.86
CA MET A 67 1.72 -10.18 -2.05
C MET A 67 0.60 -11.16 -1.70
N PHE A 68 -0.21 -11.49 -2.69
CA PHE A 68 -1.28 -12.49 -2.60
C PHE A 68 -0.88 -13.72 -3.41
N CYS A 69 -0.95 -14.88 -2.78
CA CYS A 69 -0.66 -16.17 -3.41
C CYS A 69 -1.76 -17.17 -3.05
N SER A 70 -1.97 -18.16 -3.91
CA SER A 70 -2.86 -19.28 -3.61
C SER A 70 -2.15 -20.38 -2.79
N PRO A 71 -2.89 -21.27 -2.10
CA PRO A 71 -2.31 -22.40 -1.37
C PRO A 71 -1.41 -23.30 -2.21
N GLY A 72 -1.72 -23.44 -3.51
CA GLY A 72 -0.94 -24.23 -4.48
C GLY A 72 0.45 -23.65 -4.80
N GLU A 73 0.65 -22.36 -4.54
CA GLU A 73 1.90 -21.65 -4.84
C GLU A 73 2.88 -21.65 -3.67
N LEU A 74 2.47 -22.16 -2.51
CA LEU A 74 3.22 -22.12 -1.27
C LEU A 74 3.44 -23.52 -0.69
N THR A 75 4.52 -23.69 0.05
CA THR A 75 4.81 -24.92 0.79
C THR A 75 5.49 -24.64 2.13
N ARG A 76 5.23 -25.48 3.12
CA ARG A 76 5.91 -25.47 4.43
C ARG A 76 7.30 -26.10 4.40
N THR A 77 7.60 -26.88 3.37
CA THR A 77 8.90 -27.54 3.24
C THR A 77 9.71 -26.81 2.18
N ARG A 78 10.90 -26.30 2.55
CA ARG A 78 11.80 -25.64 1.60
C ARG A 78 12.02 -26.53 0.36
N PRO A 79 11.58 -26.10 -0.84
CA PRO A 79 11.81 -26.87 -2.05
C PRO A 79 13.31 -27.04 -2.31
N PRO A 80 13.76 -28.21 -2.80
CA PRO A 80 15.15 -28.38 -3.18
C PRO A 80 15.48 -27.37 -4.29
N ARG A 81 16.38 -26.43 -4.00
CA ARG A 81 16.91 -25.53 -5.03
C ARG A 81 17.60 -26.42 -6.06
N LYS A 82 17.12 -26.41 -7.31
CA LYS A 82 17.84 -26.99 -8.44
C LYS A 82 19.12 -26.17 -8.63
N ARG A 83 20.14 -26.46 -7.83
CA ARG A 83 21.51 -26.00 -8.06
C ARG A 83 21.94 -26.65 -9.37
N ALA A 84 22.07 -25.86 -10.42
CA ALA A 84 23.00 -26.21 -11.48
C ALA A 84 24.39 -26.29 -10.82
N GLY A 85 24.92 -27.51 -10.71
CA GLY A 85 26.30 -27.80 -10.32
C GLY A 85 26.67 -27.50 -8.87
N SER A 86 26.64 -28.53 -8.01
CA SER A 86 27.74 -28.75 -7.06
C SER A 86 27.58 -30.16 -6.50
N ALA A 87 28.47 -31.04 -6.98
CA ALA A 87 28.70 -32.35 -6.40
C ALA A 87 29.37 -32.22 -5.02
N SER A 88 29.12 -33.24 -4.19
CA SER A 88 29.76 -33.59 -2.91
C SER A 88 29.46 -32.76 -1.66
N ALA A 89 28.54 -33.32 -0.84
CA ALA A 89 28.63 -33.74 0.58
C ALA A 89 29.68 -33.12 1.54
N PRO A 90 29.57 -33.32 2.88
CA PRO A 90 28.41 -33.35 3.80
C PRO A 90 28.58 -32.30 4.95
N ALA A 91 27.65 -32.26 5.93
CA ALA A 91 27.66 -31.38 7.11
C ALA A 91 28.97 -31.46 7.94
N PRO A 92 29.39 -30.37 8.63
CA PRO A 92 28.99 -30.21 10.03
C PRO A 92 28.76 -28.75 10.50
N GLU A 93 28.39 -28.68 11.77
CA GLU A 93 27.93 -27.59 12.63
C GLU A 93 29.08 -26.62 13.10
N PRO A 94 28.89 -25.69 14.06
CA PRO A 94 28.96 -24.24 13.86
C PRO A 94 30.20 -23.57 14.48
N ALA A 95 30.71 -22.48 13.91
CA ALA A 95 31.50 -21.49 14.66
C ALA A 95 31.66 -20.16 13.91
N LYS A 96 31.26 -19.08 14.62
CA LYS A 96 31.91 -17.77 14.75
C LYS A 96 32.35 -17.03 13.47
N GLY A 97 31.82 -15.82 13.30
CA GLY A 97 32.48 -14.79 12.48
C GLY A 97 33.84 -14.37 13.06
N PRO A 98 34.49 -13.29 12.57
CA PRO A 98 34.00 -12.29 11.63
C PRO A 98 35.01 -11.94 10.48
N GLU A 99 34.57 -10.99 9.66
CA GLU A 99 35.41 -9.92 9.09
C GLU A 99 36.14 -10.10 7.74
N SER A 100 36.03 -9.01 6.98
CA SER A 100 36.96 -8.46 5.99
C SER A 100 36.83 -8.89 4.52
N ALA A 101 36.18 -7.98 3.79
CA ALA A 101 36.73 -7.27 2.64
C ALA A 101 37.30 -8.11 1.48
N LYS A 102 36.68 -7.95 0.30
CA LYS A 102 37.22 -7.03 -0.72
C LYS A 102 36.26 -6.84 -1.89
N ARG A 103 36.14 -5.57 -2.23
CA ARG A 103 35.64 -4.97 -3.48
C ARG A 103 36.36 -5.57 -4.70
N PRO A 104 35.73 -5.53 -5.88
CA PRO A 104 36.33 -4.72 -6.94
C PRO A 104 35.32 -3.77 -7.62
N GLU A 105 35.82 -2.57 -7.91
CA GLU A 105 35.29 -1.61 -8.88
C GLU A 105 35.34 -2.19 -10.31
N PRO A 106 34.58 -1.61 -11.26
CA PRO A 106 35.28 -0.77 -12.24
C PRO A 106 34.55 0.53 -12.65
N ALA A 107 35.34 1.61 -12.63
CA ALA A 107 35.56 2.59 -13.72
C ALA A 107 34.39 3.21 -14.52
N LYS A 108 34.03 4.42 -14.08
CA LYS A 108 34.03 5.73 -14.80
C LYS A 108 33.79 5.74 -16.33
N ARG A 109 32.76 6.49 -16.75
CA ARG A 109 32.84 7.38 -17.94
C ARG A 109 31.89 8.58 -17.85
N ALA A 110 32.51 9.76 -17.95
CA ALA A 110 32.09 11.04 -18.53
C ALA A 110 30.79 11.75 -18.09
N THR A 111 30.99 12.84 -17.34
CA THR A 111 30.18 14.08 -17.32
C THR A 111 30.20 14.81 -18.67
N PRO A 112 29.15 15.61 -18.95
CA PRO A 112 29.39 17.02 -19.28
C PRO A 112 28.74 18.00 -18.30
N ALA A 113 29.28 19.22 -18.34
CA ALA A 113 29.23 20.31 -17.36
C ALA A 113 27.91 21.14 -17.34
N PRO A 114 27.76 22.03 -16.33
CA PRO A 114 26.52 22.73 -15.99
C PRO A 114 26.48 24.20 -16.47
N ALA A 115 25.27 24.75 -16.66
CA ALA A 115 24.82 26.16 -16.46
C ALA A 115 23.58 26.46 -17.32
N PRO A 116 22.81 27.54 -17.09
CA PRO A 116 22.56 28.35 -15.89
C PRO A 116 21.05 28.43 -15.52
N PRO A 117 20.67 28.98 -14.35
CA PRO A 117 19.27 29.22 -13.98
C PRO A 117 18.81 30.62 -14.40
N ALA A 118 17.61 30.73 -14.95
CA ALA A 118 16.87 31.99 -15.11
C ALA A 118 15.37 31.70 -15.25
N PRO A 119 14.49 32.70 -15.08
CA PRO A 119 14.26 33.44 -13.85
C PRO A 119 12.80 33.28 -13.39
N VAL A 120 12.54 33.56 -12.12
CA VAL A 120 11.20 33.66 -11.52
C VAL A 120 10.43 34.86 -12.09
N PRO A 121 9.18 34.69 -12.57
CA PRO A 121 8.30 35.83 -12.82
C PRO A 121 7.65 36.32 -11.53
N ALA A 122 8.01 37.57 -11.22
CA ALA A 122 7.36 38.59 -10.41
C ALA A 122 5.98 38.29 -9.80
N GLU A 123 5.97 38.32 -8.47
CA GLU A 123 4.86 38.78 -7.62
C GLU A 123 4.68 40.30 -7.82
N PRO A 124 3.47 40.81 -8.10
CA PRO A 124 3.16 42.22 -7.97
C PRO A 124 2.36 42.52 -6.69
N ALA A 125 2.64 43.72 -6.18
CA ALA A 125 1.83 44.55 -5.29
C ALA A 125 2.00 44.34 -3.77
N ARG A 126 2.99 45.09 -3.24
CA ARG A 126 2.82 45.90 -2.02
C ARG A 126 1.50 46.67 -2.06
N PRO A 127 0.88 46.89 -0.89
CA PRO A 127 0.75 48.29 -0.45
C PRO A 127 1.61 48.62 0.77
N ALA A 128 2.06 49.86 0.80
CA ALA A 128 2.87 50.49 1.82
C ALA A 128 2.06 50.83 3.08
N GLU A 129 2.72 50.85 4.25
CA GLU A 129 2.72 52.01 5.16
C GLU A 129 3.87 51.88 6.23
N PRO A 130 4.58 52.97 6.58
CA PRO A 130 5.61 53.07 7.62
C PRO A 130 5.06 53.76 8.91
N PRO A 131 5.83 54.18 9.94
CA PRO A 131 7.24 53.94 10.28
C PRO A 131 7.48 53.40 11.72
N ALA A 132 8.78 53.19 11.98
CA ALA A 132 9.48 52.81 13.21
C ALA A 132 9.07 53.42 14.57
N ALA A 133 9.16 52.58 15.61
CA ALA A 133 9.65 52.80 16.99
C ALA A 133 9.26 51.54 17.79
N GLU A 134 10.04 50.85 18.62
CA GLU A 134 11.24 51.15 19.38
C GLU A 134 11.91 49.83 19.80
N LYS A 135 13.19 49.91 20.12
CA LYS A 135 14.05 48.82 20.59
C LYS A 135 13.75 48.47 22.06
N ARG A 136 13.57 47.16 22.33
CA ARG A 136 14.09 46.33 23.46
C ARG A 136 13.85 46.78 24.93
N PRO A 137 13.73 45.86 25.92
CA PRO A 137 14.78 44.87 26.23
C PRO A 137 14.30 43.43 26.52
N GLU A 138 15.23 42.48 26.33
CA GLU A 138 15.23 41.15 26.99
C GLU A 138 15.11 41.32 28.51
N ARG A 139 14.34 40.51 29.26
CA ARG A 139 14.55 39.12 29.74
C ARG A 139 13.50 38.93 30.89
N PRO A 140 13.13 37.75 31.42
CA PRO A 140 13.80 36.46 31.35
C PRO A 140 12.92 35.25 30.99
N ARG A 141 13.59 34.15 30.65
CA ARG A 141 13.03 32.82 30.50
C ARG A 141 12.33 32.40 31.80
N ALA A 142 11.00 32.39 31.80
CA ALA A 142 10.21 31.56 32.69
C ALA A 142 9.70 30.38 31.87
N ALA A 143 10.09 29.17 32.28
CA ALA A 143 9.60 27.92 31.74
C ALA A 143 8.12 27.73 32.11
N GLY A 144 7.24 28.48 31.44
CA GLY A 144 5.82 28.18 31.39
C GLY A 144 5.64 27.05 30.41
N ARG A 145 5.18 25.89 30.90
CA ARG A 145 4.61 24.84 30.05
C ARG A 145 3.42 25.46 29.31
N THR A 146 3.66 25.98 28.11
CA THR A 146 2.58 26.39 27.23
C THR A 146 1.71 25.16 27.01
N PRO A 147 0.38 25.25 27.19
CA PRO A 147 -0.52 24.17 26.82
C PRO A 147 -0.23 23.86 25.37
N ARG A 148 0.25 22.64 25.08
CA ARG A 148 0.44 22.20 23.71
C ARG A 148 -0.94 22.32 23.06
N PRO A 149 -1.10 23.11 21.98
CA PRO A 149 -2.40 23.22 21.32
C PRO A 149 -2.86 21.81 20.96
N PRO A 150 -4.18 21.52 21.06
CA PRO A 150 -4.71 20.23 20.68
C PRO A 150 -4.20 19.91 19.28
N ALA A 151 -3.77 18.66 19.07
CA ALA A 151 -3.28 18.25 17.78
C ALA A 151 -4.41 18.42 16.77
N GLU A 152 -4.31 19.44 15.92
CA GLU A 152 -5.29 19.70 14.86
C GLU A 152 -5.34 18.47 13.96
N VAL A 153 -6.50 17.83 13.80
CA VAL A 153 -6.65 16.70 12.89
C VAL A 153 -7.47 17.16 11.71
N THR A 154 -6.89 17.14 10.52
CA THR A 154 -7.59 17.41 9.26
C THR A 154 -7.84 16.08 8.56
N VAL A 155 -9.11 15.79 8.27
CA VAL A 155 -9.52 14.62 7.49
C VAL A 155 -10.01 15.14 6.14
N THR A 156 -9.38 14.71 5.05
CA THR A 156 -9.78 15.02 3.69
C THR A 156 -10.39 13.78 3.06
N LEU A 157 -11.66 13.87 2.66
CA LEU A 157 -12.32 12.84 1.87
C LEU A 157 -12.37 13.28 0.41
N ASN A 158 -11.85 12.45 -0.49
CA ASN A 158 -11.98 12.66 -1.93
C ASN A 158 -12.94 11.63 -2.50
N ALA A 159 -13.97 12.11 -3.18
CA ALA A 159 -14.89 11.31 -3.98
C ALA A 159 -14.44 11.32 -5.44
N SER A 160 -14.02 10.18 -5.96
CA SER A 160 -13.72 9.99 -7.38
C SER A 160 -15.02 9.86 -8.19
N PRO A 161 -15.08 10.38 -9.42
CA PRO A 161 -16.25 10.22 -10.30
C PRO A 161 -16.61 8.75 -10.58
N ASP A 162 -15.67 7.83 -10.44
CA ASP A 162 -15.89 6.39 -10.64
C ASP A 162 -16.45 5.68 -9.40
N GLY A 163 -16.67 6.42 -8.30
CA GLY A 163 -17.22 5.90 -7.05
C GLY A 163 -16.16 5.40 -6.07
N GLU A 164 -14.88 5.61 -6.36
CA GLU A 164 -13.80 5.38 -5.39
C GLU A 164 -13.75 6.53 -4.38
N TRP A 165 -13.72 6.18 -3.10
CA TRP A 165 -13.53 7.15 -2.02
C TRP A 165 -12.15 6.97 -1.43
N THR A 166 -11.41 8.06 -1.24
CA THR A 166 -10.14 8.02 -0.53
C THR A 166 -10.16 8.97 0.65
N VAL A 167 -9.56 8.54 1.76
CA VAL A 167 -9.39 9.37 2.95
C VAL A 167 -7.91 9.65 3.19
N GLU A 168 -7.58 10.91 3.44
CA GLU A 168 -6.29 11.36 3.92
C GLU A 168 -6.47 11.98 5.30
N VAL A 169 -5.56 11.68 6.24
CA VAL A 169 -5.60 12.28 7.58
C VAL A 169 -4.27 12.96 7.86
N MET A 170 -4.33 14.24 8.21
CA MET A 170 -3.21 15.03 8.69
C MET A 170 -3.39 15.33 10.18
N THR A 171 -2.32 15.24 10.96
CA THR A 171 -2.30 15.63 12.37
C THR A 171 -1.24 16.71 12.57
N GLY A 172 -1.68 17.92 12.86
CA GLY A 172 -0.92 19.15 12.80
C GLY A 172 -0.38 19.35 11.39
N LYS A 173 0.94 19.53 11.29
CA LYS A 173 1.65 19.75 10.02
C LYS A 173 2.15 18.45 9.35
N LYS A 174 1.85 17.28 9.93
CA LYS A 174 2.33 15.98 9.44
C LYS A 174 1.18 15.15 8.88
N ARG A 175 1.38 14.55 7.71
CA ARG A 175 0.47 13.54 7.16
C ARG A 175 0.56 12.27 7.99
N SER A 176 -0.52 11.90 8.66
CA SER A 176 -0.61 10.73 9.53
C SER A 176 -1.07 9.50 8.76
N VAL A 177 -2.00 9.67 7.81
CA VAL A 177 -2.53 8.61 6.94
C VAL A 177 -2.42 9.10 5.50
N LYS A 178 -1.81 8.29 4.63
CA LYS A 178 -1.79 8.54 3.18
C LYS A 178 -3.19 8.29 2.60
N ALA A 179 -3.46 8.83 1.40
CA ALA A 179 -4.70 8.55 0.67
C ALA A 179 -4.96 7.05 0.64
N THR A 180 -5.97 6.61 1.38
CA THR A 180 -6.33 5.20 1.56
C THR A 180 -7.73 4.99 0.99
N PRO A 181 -7.93 4.00 0.10
CA PRO A 181 -9.25 3.69 -0.43
C PRO A 181 -10.17 3.23 0.69
N VAL A 182 -11.39 3.75 0.72
CA VAL A 182 -12.43 3.43 1.68
C VAL A 182 -13.74 3.09 0.96
N GLN A 183 -14.51 2.19 1.54
CA GLN A 183 -15.80 1.80 0.99
C GLN A 183 -16.82 2.92 1.18
N ALA A 184 -17.61 3.20 0.14
CA ALA A 184 -18.70 4.18 0.18
C ALA A 184 -19.68 3.92 1.35
N GLY A 185 -19.93 2.63 1.66
CA GLY A 185 -20.77 2.24 2.79
C GLY A 185 -20.17 2.58 4.16
N ASP A 186 -18.86 2.52 4.31
CA ASP A 186 -18.19 2.88 5.57
C ASP A 186 -18.06 4.39 5.73
N VAL A 187 -17.90 5.13 4.62
CA VAL A 187 -18.02 6.59 4.60
C VAL A 187 -19.42 7.03 5.05
N ALA A 188 -20.48 6.37 4.56
CA ALA A 188 -21.85 6.64 5.01
C ALA A 188 -22.05 6.36 6.52
N LYS A 189 -21.50 5.24 7.03
CA LYS A 189 -21.56 4.93 8.46
C LYS A 189 -20.81 5.97 9.30
N ALA A 190 -19.61 6.39 8.87
CA ALA A 190 -18.83 7.40 9.55
C ALA A 190 -19.52 8.78 9.51
N ALA A 191 -20.16 9.13 8.38
CA ALA A 191 -20.90 10.36 8.21
C ALA A 191 -22.04 10.51 9.25
N ARG A 192 -22.72 9.41 9.59
CA ARG A 192 -23.78 9.41 10.63
C ARG A 192 -23.29 9.72 12.04
N ALA A 193 -21.99 9.57 12.31
CA ALA A 193 -21.38 9.95 13.57
C ALA A 193 -20.89 11.42 13.58
N LEU A 194 -20.91 12.10 12.43
CA LEU A 194 -20.59 13.51 12.28
C LEU A 194 -21.85 14.37 12.45
N PRO A 195 -21.70 15.71 12.62
CA PRO A 195 -22.82 16.63 12.61
C PRO A 195 -23.71 16.45 11.36
N SER A 196 -25.02 16.65 11.53
CA SER A 196 -26.04 16.37 10.50
C SER A 196 -25.77 17.07 9.17
N GLU A 197 -25.33 18.33 9.19
CA GLU A 197 -25.01 19.07 7.96
C GLU A 197 -23.90 18.42 7.13
N VAL A 198 -22.87 17.88 7.81
CA VAL A 198 -21.77 17.17 7.16
C VAL A 198 -22.26 15.82 6.66
N ALA A 199 -23.09 15.13 7.44
CA ALA A 199 -23.68 13.86 7.05
C ALA A 199 -24.52 13.98 5.78
N GLU A 200 -25.42 14.96 5.72
CA GLU A 200 -26.28 15.24 4.56
C GLU A 200 -25.47 15.58 3.31
N ALA A 201 -24.41 16.39 3.43
CA ALA A 201 -23.53 16.71 2.30
C ALA A 201 -22.79 15.48 1.75
N ILE A 202 -22.33 14.59 2.63
CA ILE A 202 -21.67 13.34 2.25
C ILE A 202 -22.68 12.37 1.63
N GLU A 203 -23.86 12.20 2.24
CA GLU A 203 -24.92 11.33 1.73
C GLU A 203 -25.44 11.82 0.36
N SER A 204 -25.63 13.12 0.17
CA SER A 204 -25.97 13.71 -1.12
C SER A 204 -24.89 13.43 -2.18
N SER A 205 -23.60 13.49 -1.81
CA SER A 205 -22.50 13.19 -2.72
C SER A 205 -22.43 11.71 -3.08
N LEU A 206 -22.71 10.82 -2.10
CA LEU A 206 -22.79 9.38 -2.31
C LEU A 206 -23.96 9.00 -3.22
N GLU A 207 -25.12 9.63 -3.05
CA GLU A 207 -26.29 9.38 -3.88
C GLU A 207 -26.06 9.88 -5.32
N ALA A 208 -25.47 11.05 -5.49
CA ALA A 208 -25.05 11.54 -6.80
C ALA A 208 -24.06 10.59 -7.49
N ALA A 209 -23.14 9.98 -6.74
CA ALA A 209 -22.23 8.97 -7.28
C ALA A 209 -22.96 7.69 -7.70
N ARG A 210 -23.92 7.21 -6.90
CA ARG A 210 -24.76 6.05 -7.25
C ARG A 210 -25.56 6.27 -8.52
N LEU A 211 -26.21 7.43 -8.65
CA LEU A 211 -26.97 7.77 -9.85
C LEU A 211 -26.10 7.73 -11.12
N ARG A 212 -24.87 8.24 -11.05
CA ARG A 212 -23.92 8.17 -12.17
C ARG A 212 -23.53 6.73 -12.53
N GLN A 213 -23.35 5.87 -11.53
CA GLN A 213 -23.05 4.46 -11.76
C GLN A 213 -24.24 3.74 -12.41
N VAL A 214 -25.46 4.01 -11.95
CA VAL A 214 -26.69 3.45 -12.54
C VAL A 214 -26.82 3.90 -13.99
N ASP A 215 -26.69 5.20 -14.28
CA ASP A 215 -26.74 5.73 -15.65
C ASP A 215 -25.69 5.08 -16.58
N ARG A 216 -24.44 4.95 -16.10
CA ARG A 216 -23.38 4.26 -16.84
C ARG A 216 -23.73 2.80 -17.11
N VAL A 217 -24.31 2.09 -16.14
CA VAL A 217 -24.73 0.69 -16.30
C VAL A 217 -25.88 0.56 -17.29
N GLU A 218 -26.87 1.44 -17.24
CA GLU A 218 -27.99 1.46 -18.18
C GLU A 218 -27.52 1.72 -19.61
N ARG A 219 -26.61 2.69 -19.78
CA ARG A 219 -25.99 2.96 -21.07
C ARG A 219 -25.24 1.74 -21.61
N LEU A 220 -24.39 1.11 -20.80
CA LEU A 220 -23.64 -0.08 -21.20
C LEU A 220 -24.59 -1.24 -21.55
N ARG A 221 -25.70 -1.39 -20.82
CA ARG A 221 -26.73 -2.39 -21.13
C ARG A 221 -27.41 -2.12 -22.47
N ALA A 222 -27.73 -0.87 -22.78
CA ALA A 222 -28.29 -0.49 -24.07
C ALA A 222 -27.31 -0.75 -25.23
N GLU A 223 -26.01 -0.45 -25.02
CA GLU A 223 -24.95 -0.74 -26.00
C GLU A 223 -24.80 -2.25 -26.23
N LEU A 224 -24.86 -3.07 -25.17
CA LEU A 224 -24.84 -4.53 -25.29
C LEU A 224 -26.07 -5.10 -26.00
N ASP A 225 -27.27 -4.62 -25.67
CA ASP A 225 -28.51 -5.06 -26.33
C ASP A 225 -28.49 -4.73 -27.83
N ALA A 226 -28.02 -3.52 -28.20
CA ALA A 226 -27.85 -3.13 -29.59
C ALA A 226 -26.84 -4.01 -30.33
N ALA A 227 -25.69 -4.31 -29.70
CA ALA A 227 -24.68 -5.20 -30.27
C ALA A 227 -25.21 -6.63 -30.44
N GLN A 228 -26.00 -7.13 -29.48
CA GLN A 228 -26.63 -8.45 -29.55
C GLN A 228 -27.66 -8.54 -30.68
N ARG A 229 -28.49 -7.51 -30.87
CA ARG A 229 -29.44 -7.47 -32.00
C ARG A 229 -28.74 -7.45 -33.35
N ALA A 230 -27.69 -6.62 -33.48
CA ALA A 230 -26.89 -6.59 -34.71
C ALA A 230 -26.25 -7.95 -35.01
N LEU A 231 -25.83 -8.71 -33.98
CA LEU A 231 -25.33 -10.06 -34.17
C LEU A 231 -26.43 -11.04 -34.61
N GLN A 232 -27.64 -10.94 -34.03
CA GLN A 232 -28.78 -11.76 -34.42
C GLN A 232 -29.25 -11.50 -35.85
N GLU A 233 -29.16 -10.25 -36.34
CA GLU A 233 -29.47 -9.91 -37.73
C GLU A 233 -28.47 -10.51 -38.73
N LEU A 234 -27.25 -10.83 -38.28
CA LEU A 234 -26.19 -11.42 -39.09
C LEU A 234 -26.12 -12.96 -39.01
N SER A 235 -26.82 -13.58 -38.05
CA SER A 235 -26.86 -15.04 -37.83
C SER A 235 -28.12 -15.67 -38.41
#